data_AF-A0A2R6II06-F1
#
_entry.id   AF-A0A2R6II06-F1
#
_cell.length_a   1.000
_cell.length_b   1.000
_cell.length_c   1.000
_cell.angle_alpha   90.00
_cell.angle_beta   90.00
_cell.angle_gamma   90.00
#
_symmetry.space_group_name_H-M   'P 1'
#
loop_
_entity.id
_entity.type
_entity.pdbx_description
1 polymer ?
#
loop_
_entity_poly.entity_id
_entity_poly.type
_entity_poly.pdbx_seq_one_letter_code
_entity_poly.pdbx_strand_id
1 'polypeptide(L)'
;MLVVDDDEAVADVYARQLSDRYAVETAYDGETALEKVTEDVDVVLLDRRMHRLSGREVLETTRERGLTCGVVMVTAADPGFDIVDMGFDDYLLKPVEREQLEQVVKGTIERLSHEEATREYLSLASKVATLRLEKSAAELEASEEYAALLDRLRDLKEEVDTDAVDPPVDI
;
A
#
# COMPACT_ATOMS: atom_id res chain seq x y z
N MET A 1 -9.63 -8.11 -7.66
CA MET A 1 -8.50 -7.16 -7.54
C MET A 1 -8.64 -6.06 -8.58
N LEU A 2 -8.14 -4.87 -8.29
CA LEU A 2 -8.14 -3.73 -9.20
C LEU A 2 -6.70 -3.19 -9.36
N VAL A 3 -6.26 -2.96 -10.59
CA VAL A 3 -5.01 -2.26 -10.91
C VAL A 3 -5.34 -0.90 -11.47
N VAL A 4 -4.75 0.14 -10.89
CA VAL A 4 -5.05 1.54 -11.19
C VAL A 4 -3.76 2.27 -11.55
N ASP A 5 -3.64 2.68 -12.80
CA ASP A 5 -2.48 3.39 -13.33
C ASP A 5 -2.89 4.14 -14.59
N ASP A 6 -2.51 5.41 -14.74
CA ASP A 6 -2.85 6.17 -15.95
C ASP A 6 -1.93 5.88 -17.14
N ASP A 7 -0.84 5.14 -16.91
CA ASP A 7 -0.12 4.44 -17.97
C ASP A 7 -0.79 3.08 -18.23
N GLU A 8 -1.63 3.02 -19.27
CA GLU A 8 -2.36 1.82 -19.67
C GLU A 8 -1.43 0.61 -19.86
N ALA A 9 -0.23 0.82 -20.39
CA ALA A 9 0.71 -0.27 -20.62
C ALA A 9 1.25 -0.83 -19.29
N VAL A 10 1.48 0.02 -18.30
CA VAL A 10 1.91 -0.41 -16.96
C VAL A 10 0.78 -1.16 -16.25
N ALA A 11 -0.44 -0.60 -16.25
CA ALA A 11 -1.61 -1.27 -15.69
C ALA A 11 -1.83 -2.67 -16.30
N ASP A 12 -1.78 -2.77 -17.63
CA ASP A 12 -1.99 -4.04 -18.34
C ASP A 12 -0.87 -5.06 -18.07
N VAL A 13 0.38 -4.60 -17.92
CA VAL A 13 1.50 -5.48 -17.55
C VAL A 13 1.28 -6.07 -16.16
N TYR A 14 0.95 -5.23 -15.16
CA TYR A 14 0.68 -5.73 -13.80
C TYR A 14 -0.55 -6.63 -13.74
N ALA A 15 -1.62 -6.27 -14.45
CA ALA A 15 -2.82 -7.11 -14.52
C ALA A 15 -2.50 -8.48 -15.13
N ARG A 16 -1.73 -8.52 -16.21
CA ARG A 16 -1.29 -9.77 -16.85
C ARG A 16 -0.36 -10.60 -15.96
N GLN A 17 0.53 -9.97 -15.20
CA GLN A 17 1.42 -10.68 -14.28
C GLN A 17 0.65 -11.42 -13.17
N LEU A 18 -0.52 -10.88 -12.78
CA LEU A 18 -1.37 -11.38 -11.69
C LEU A 18 -2.56 -12.23 -12.14
N SER A 19 -2.95 -12.15 -13.43
CA SER A 19 -4.16 -12.80 -13.96
C SER A 19 -4.16 -14.33 -13.88
N ASP A 20 -2.98 -14.96 -13.75
CA ASP A 20 -2.88 -16.42 -13.60
C ASP A 20 -3.40 -16.91 -12.23
N ARG A 21 -3.47 -16.03 -11.24
CA ARG A 21 -3.81 -16.36 -9.85
C ARG A 21 -5.05 -15.62 -9.33
N TYR A 22 -5.35 -14.46 -9.89
CA TYR A 22 -6.38 -13.55 -9.38
C TYR A 22 -7.32 -13.07 -10.50
N ALA A 23 -8.56 -12.76 -10.14
CA ALA A 23 -9.44 -11.98 -10.99
C ALA A 23 -9.03 -10.50 -10.91
N VAL A 24 -8.46 -10.00 -12.00
CA VAL A 24 -7.89 -8.64 -12.06
C VAL A 24 -8.65 -7.80 -13.07
N GLU A 25 -9.15 -6.65 -12.61
CA GLU A 25 -9.63 -5.57 -13.47
C GLU A 25 -8.63 -4.42 -13.49
N THR A 26 -8.66 -3.62 -14.56
CA THR A 26 -7.87 -2.39 -14.69
C THR A 26 -8.75 -1.14 -14.67
N ALA A 27 -8.20 -0.04 -14.16
CA ALA A 27 -8.72 1.32 -14.35
C ALA A 27 -7.55 2.22 -14.74
N TYR A 28 -7.77 3.09 -15.73
CA TYR A 28 -6.71 3.93 -16.30
C TYR A 28 -6.79 5.40 -15.86
N ASP A 29 -7.63 5.67 -14.87
CA ASP A 29 -7.82 6.98 -14.27
C ASP A 29 -8.53 6.82 -12.91
N GLY A 30 -8.45 7.86 -12.08
CA GLY A 30 -9.04 7.84 -10.74
C GLY A 30 -10.57 7.83 -10.72
N GLU A 31 -11.26 8.37 -11.73
CA GLU A 31 -12.73 8.36 -11.77
C GLU A 31 -13.24 6.94 -12.00
N THR A 32 -12.70 6.26 -13.01
CA THR A 32 -12.95 4.84 -13.30
C THR A 32 -12.56 3.95 -12.12
N ALA A 33 -11.43 4.24 -11.46
CA ALA A 33 -11.01 3.49 -10.28
C ALA A 33 -12.05 3.56 -9.16
N LEU A 34 -12.59 4.76 -8.90
CA LEU A 34 -13.63 4.98 -7.91
C LEU A 34 -14.99 4.38 -8.29
N GLU A 35 -15.28 4.19 -9.58
CA GLU A 35 -16.47 3.45 -10.01
C GLU A 35 -16.32 1.94 -9.80
N LYS A 36 -15.10 1.41 -10.01
CA LYS A 36 -14.81 -0.04 -9.94
C LYS A 36 -14.46 -0.55 -8.55
N VAL A 37 -13.99 0.31 -7.65
CA VAL A 37 -13.66 -0.10 -6.28
C VAL A 37 -14.95 -0.31 -5.47
N THR A 38 -15.23 -1.57 -5.15
CA THR A 38 -16.40 -2.01 -4.39
C THR A 38 -15.97 -2.87 -3.20
N GLU A 39 -16.93 -3.30 -2.36
CA GLU A 39 -16.69 -4.21 -1.24
C GLU A 39 -16.16 -5.59 -1.68
N ASP A 40 -16.37 -5.98 -2.95
CA ASP A 40 -15.89 -7.24 -3.51
C ASP A 40 -14.42 -7.18 -3.98
N VAL A 41 -13.80 -6.00 -3.95
CA VAL A 41 -12.39 -5.84 -4.34
C VAL A 41 -11.52 -6.10 -3.12
N ASP A 42 -10.78 -7.23 -3.13
CA ASP A 42 -9.88 -7.55 -2.02
C ASP A 42 -8.66 -6.61 -1.96
N VAL A 43 -8.02 -6.36 -3.11
CA VAL A 43 -6.79 -5.57 -3.22
C VAL A 43 -6.84 -4.61 -4.40
N VAL A 44 -6.36 -3.39 -4.17
CA VAL A 44 -6.12 -2.35 -5.16
C VAL A 44 -4.61 -2.09 -5.28
N LEU A 45 -4.06 -2.22 -6.47
CA LEU A 45 -2.75 -1.69 -6.82
C LEU A 45 -2.94 -0.29 -7.38
N LEU A 46 -2.32 0.72 -6.79
CA LEU A 46 -2.65 2.13 -7.05
C LEU A 46 -1.40 2.95 -7.35
N ASP A 47 -1.32 3.55 -8.54
CA ASP A 47 -0.32 4.59 -8.78
C ASP A 47 -0.70 5.87 -8.03
N ARG A 48 0.27 6.44 -7.32
CA ARG A 48 0.16 7.72 -6.65
C ARG A 48 0.05 8.88 -7.63
N ARG A 49 0.79 8.83 -8.74
CA ARG A 49 0.84 9.92 -9.73
C ARG A 49 -0.08 9.57 -10.90
N MET A 50 -1.27 10.14 -10.88
CA MET A 50 -2.22 10.05 -11.98
C MET A 50 -2.75 11.45 -12.34
N HIS A 51 -3.15 11.63 -13.59
CA HIS A 51 -3.80 12.85 -14.04
C HIS A 51 -5.22 13.01 -13.46
N ARG A 52 -5.64 14.27 -13.28
CA ARG A 52 -6.95 14.70 -12.75
C ARG A 52 -7.20 14.32 -11.29
N LEU A 53 -7.31 13.03 -10.98
CA LEU A 53 -7.45 12.49 -9.63
C LEU A 53 -6.21 11.68 -9.30
N SER A 54 -5.46 12.14 -8.31
CA SER A 54 -4.27 11.45 -7.83
C SER A 54 -4.63 10.15 -7.12
N GLY A 55 -3.69 9.20 -7.04
CA GLY A 55 -3.90 7.99 -6.26
C GLY A 55 -4.13 8.27 -4.78
N ARG A 56 -3.60 9.39 -4.25
CA ARG A 56 -3.91 9.82 -2.89
C ARG A 56 -5.40 10.15 -2.72
N GLU A 57 -5.98 10.92 -3.64
CA GLU A 57 -7.41 11.27 -3.62
C GLU A 57 -8.30 10.03 -3.79
N VAL A 58 -7.90 9.09 -4.66
CA VAL A 58 -8.60 7.81 -4.83
C VAL A 58 -8.57 7.00 -3.52
N LEU A 59 -7.41 6.91 -2.86
CA LEU A 59 -7.26 6.23 -1.58
C LEU A 59 -8.11 6.87 -0.48
N GLU A 60 -8.01 8.18 -0.31
CA GLU A 60 -8.80 8.94 0.67
C GLU A 60 -10.30 8.72 0.45
N THR A 61 -10.78 8.88 -0.78
CA THR A 61 -12.19 8.65 -1.13
C THR A 61 -12.63 7.19 -0.91
N THR A 62 -11.75 6.21 -1.18
CA THR A 62 -12.02 4.80 -0.93
C THR A 62 -12.23 4.53 0.56
N ARG A 63 -11.40 5.13 1.43
CA ARG A 63 -11.54 5.02 2.89
C ARG A 63 -12.76 5.78 3.41
N GLU A 64 -13.08 6.96 2.87
CA GLU A 64 -14.29 7.71 3.22
C GLU A 64 -15.59 6.93 2.92
N ARG A 65 -15.57 6.07 1.90
CA ARG A 65 -16.68 5.15 1.56
C ARG A 65 -16.78 3.94 2.50
N GLY A 66 -15.86 3.79 3.46
CA GLY A 66 -15.81 2.66 4.38
C GLY A 66 -15.24 1.38 3.77
N LEU A 67 -14.61 1.45 2.58
CA LEU A 67 -14.06 0.28 1.92
C LEU A 67 -12.72 -0.12 2.57
N THR A 68 -12.63 -1.40 2.95
CA THR A 68 -11.52 -1.97 3.74
C THR A 68 -10.57 -2.83 2.91
N CYS A 69 -10.68 -2.75 1.58
CA CYS A 69 -9.78 -3.40 0.65
C CYS A 69 -8.32 -3.05 0.95
N GLY A 70 -7.43 -4.01 0.75
CA GLY A 70 -5.99 -3.78 0.86
C GLY A 70 -5.55 -2.84 -0.26
N VAL A 71 -4.74 -1.83 0.05
CA VAL A 71 -4.21 -0.90 -0.94
C VAL A 71 -2.69 -0.97 -0.94
N VAL A 72 -2.13 -1.29 -2.09
CA VAL A 72 -0.69 -1.29 -2.34
C VAL A 72 -0.39 -0.13 -3.29
N MET A 73 0.38 0.84 -2.82
CA MET A 73 0.87 1.91 -3.68
C MET A 73 1.94 1.35 -4.60
N VAL A 74 1.79 1.48 -5.92
CA VAL A 74 2.79 1.04 -6.90
C VAL A 74 3.14 2.23 -7.77
N THR A 75 4.27 2.90 -7.51
CA THR A 75 4.52 4.22 -8.09
C THR A 75 6.01 4.51 -8.32
N ALA A 76 6.31 5.43 -9.23
CA ALA A 76 7.65 6.01 -9.40
C ALA A 76 7.87 7.27 -8.54
N ALA A 77 6.93 7.59 -7.66
CA ALA A 77 7.06 8.72 -6.74
C ALA A 77 7.87 8.33 -5.51
N ASP A 78 8.96 9.06 -5.25
CA ASP A 78 9.69 8.87 -4.00
C ASP A 78 8.76 9.08 -2.79
N PRO A 79 8.82 8.21 -1.77
CA PRO A 79 8.03 8.38 -0.56
C PRO A 79 8.48 9.64 0.18
N GLY A 80 7.54 10.53 0.49
CA GLY A 80 7.73 11.62 1.43
C GLY A 80 7.33 11.19 2.83
N PHE A 81 7.55 12.04 3.83
CA PHE A 81 6.98 11.81 5.16
C PHE A 81 5.45 11.86 5.17
N ASP A 82 4.82 12.39 4.11
CA ASP A 82 3.37 12.40 3.95
C ASP A 82 2.74 11.00 3.84
N ILE A 83 3.54 9.95 3.57
CA ILE A 83 3.05 8.57 3.54
C ILE A 83 2.63 8.07 4.94
N VAL A 84 3.12 8.71 6.01
CA VAL A 84 2.81 8.34 7.40
C VAL A 84 1.29 8.35 7.61
N ASP A 85 0.62 9.37 7.09
CA ASP A 85 -0.82 9.58 7.26
C ASP A 85 -1.68 8.89 6.19
N MET A 86 -1.07 8.27 5.18
CA MET A 86 -1.82 7.62 4.11
C MET A 86 -2.35 6.24 4.55
N GLY A 87 -3.60 5.93 4.19
CA GLY A 87 -4.28 4.68 4.57
C GLY A 87 -3.97 3.44 3.71
N PHE A 88 -2.74 3.30 3.22
CA PHE A 88 -2.30 2.13 2.43
C PHE A 88 -1.68 1.04 3.30
N ASP A 89 -1.61 -0.17 2.76
CA ASP A 89 -1.07 -1.37 3.42
C ASP A 89 0.38 -1.67 3.00
N ASP A 90 0.74 -1.36 1.75
CA ASP A 90 2.11 -1.53 1.26
C ASP A 90 2.53 -0.46 0.23
N TYR A 91 3.84 -0.33 0.00
CA TYR A 91 4.42 0.63 -0.94
C TYR A 91 5.53 0.01 -1.78
N LEU A 92 5.38 0.07 -3.10
CA LEU A 92 6.32 -0.44 -4.07
C LEU A 92 6.79 0.66 -5.02
N LEU A 93 8.11 0.82 -5.11
CA LEU A 93 8.73 1.72 -6.07
C LEU A 93 8.92 1.04 -7.42
N LYS A 94 8.46 1.68 -8.49
CA LYS A 94 8.71 1.23 -9.87
C LYS A 94 10.21 1.37 -10.20
N PRO A 95 10.80 0.42 -10.95
CA PRO A 95 10.18 -0.76 -11.56
C PRO A 95 9.95 -1.91 -10.56
N VAL A 96 8.82 -2.60 -10.70
CA VAL A 96 8.44 -3.75 -9.85
C VAL A 96 8.45 -5.03 -10.67
N GLU A 97 9.19 -6.03 -10.17
CA GLU A 97 9.24 -7.36 -10.76
C GLU A 97 8.03 -8.20 -10.37
N ARG A 98 7.67 -9.17 -11.22
CA ARG A 98 6.49 -10.02 -11.01
C ARG A 98 6.49 -10.71 -9.65
N GLU A 99 7.63 -11.26 -9.24
CA GLU A 99 7.77 -11.98 -7.98
C GLU A 99 7.48 -11.07 -6.78
N GLN A 100 7.96 -9.82 -6.82
CA GLN A 100 7.71 -8.84 -5.75
C GLN A 100 6.24 -8.45 -5.71
N LEU A 101 5.62 -8.24 -6.87
CA LEU A 101 4.19 -7.93 -6.99
C LEU A 101 3.34 -9.09 -6.42
N GLU A 102 3.63 -10.32 -6.81
CA GLU A 102 2.92 -11.51 -6.32
C GLU A 102 3.07 -11.67 -4.79
N GLN A 103 4.27 -11.43 -4.25
CA GLN A 103 4.52 -11.52 -2.81
C GLN A 103 3.73 -10.47 -2.01
N VAL A 104 3.79 -9.21 -2.42
CA VAL A 104 3.09 -8.12 -1.72
C VAL A 104 1.58 -8.26 -1.82
N VAL A 105 1.05 -8.65 -2.98
CA VAL A 105 -0.38 -8.93 -3.14
C VAL A 105 -0.81 -10.07 -2.22
N LYS A 106 -0.06 -11.17 -2.20
CA LYS A 106 -0.36 -12.32 -1.34
C LYS A 106 -0.38 -11.91 0.14
N GLY A 107 0.68 -11.23 0.61
CA GLY A 107 0.75 -10.75 1.99
C GLY A 107 -0.39 -9.79 2.34
N THR A 108 -0.75 -8.89 1.41
CA THR A 108 -1.89 -7.97 1.60
C THR A 108 -3.21 -8.72 1.77
N ILE A 109 -3.46 -9.76 0.96
CA ILE A 109 -4.67 -10.60 1.09
C ILE A 109 -4.68 -11.33 2.44
N GLU A 110 -3.55 -11.90 2.86
CA GLU A 110 -3.45 -12.59 4.16
C GLU A 110 -3.80 -11.64 5.32
N ARG A 111 -3.35 -10.38 5.24
CA ARG A 111 -3.66 -9.31 6.20
C ARG A 111 -5.13 -8.93 6.31
N LEU A 112 -5.95 -9.20 5.29
CA LEU A 112 -7.38 -8.89 5.32
C LEU A 112 -8.13 -9.72 6.37
N SER A 113 -7.59 -10.87 6.77
CA SER A 113 -8.18 -11.74 7.78
C SER A 113 -7.73 -11.45 9.22
N HIS A 114 -6.73 -10.57 9.39
CA HIS A 114 -6.20 -10.23 10.71
C HIS A 114 -7.06 -9.19 11.43
N GLU A 115 -6.91 -9.16 12.75
CA GLU A 115 -7.46 -8.12 13.62
C GLU A 115 -6.91 -6.73 13.23
N GLU A 116 -7.68 -5.69 13.53
CA GLU A 116 -7.38 -4.31 13.14
C GLU A 116 -6.01 -3.83 13.63
N ALA A 117 -5.65 -4.14 14.89
CA ALA A 117 -4.35 -3.79 15.46
C ALA A 117 -3.18 -4.43 14.69
N THR A 118 -3.32 -5.70 14.29
CA THR A 118 -2.31 -6.41 13.50
C THR A 118 -2.18 -5.82 12.09
N ARG A 119 -3.31 -5.45 11.47
CA ARG A 119 -3.28 -4.80 10.15
C ARG A 119 -2.61 -3.43 10.22
N GLU A 120 -2.95 -2.63 11.24
CA GLU A 120 -2.31 -1.33 11.48
C GLU A 120 -0.80 -1.51 11.69
N TYR A 121 -0.39 -2.42 12.57
CA TYR A 121 1.02 -2.72 12.84
C TYR A 121 1.80 -3.03 11.55
N LEU A 122 1.26 -3.91 10.69
CA LEU A 122 1.92 -4.29 9.43
C LEU A 122 1.97 -3.14 8.42
N SER A 123 0.93 -2.31 8.32
CA SER A 123 0.93 -1.10 7.49
C SER A 123 1.99 -0.10 7.96
N LEU A 124 2.07 0.17 9.28
CA LEU A 124 3.07 1.07 9.84
C LEU A 124 4.49 0.52 9.65
N ALA A 125 4.69 -0.80 9.79
CA ALA A 125 5.95 -1.46 9.51
C ALA A 125 6.38 -1.27 8.05
N SER A 126 5.45 -1.43 7.08
CA SER A 126 5.73 -1.18 5.66
C SER A 126 6.12 0.28 5.39
N LYS A 127 5.44 1.25 6.04
CA LYS A 127 5.82 2.68 5.95
C LYS A 127 7.22 2.95 6.48
N VAL A 128 7.58 2.38 7.64
CA VAL A 128 8.94 2.50 8.21
C VAL A 128 9.98 1.91 7.26
N ALA A 129 9.73 0.71 6.73
CA ALA A 129 10.60 0.05 5.76
C ALA A 129 10.84 0.94 4.53
N THR A 130 9.76 1.47 3.96
CA THR A 130 9.78 2.34 2.79
C THR A 130 10.59 3.62 3.04
N LEU A 131 10.36 4.29 4.17
CA LEU A 131 11.10 5.51 4.51
C LEU A 131 12.59 5.24 4.77
N ARG A 132 12.94 4.09 5.38
CA ARG A 132 14.35 3.71 5.63
C ARG A 132 15.13 3.42 4.35
N LEU A 133 14.47 2.96 3.29
CA LEU A 133 15.12 2.73 2.00
C LEU A 133 15.44 4.04 1.27
N GLU A 134 14.58 5.05 1.42
CA GLU A 134 14.59 6.24 0.57
C GLU A 134 15.06 7.53 1.27
N LYS A 135 15.12 7.55 2.60
CA LYS A 135 15.57 8.71 3.38
C LYS A 135 16.92 8.45 4.03
N SER A 136 17.72 9.50 4.09
CA SER A 136 18.96 9.47 4.87
C SER A 136 18.66 9.43 6.37
N ALA A 137 19.60 8.89 7.16
CA ALA A 137 19.48 8.86 8.61
C ALA A 137 19.22 10.26 9.21
N ALA A 138 19.87 11.29 8.68
CA ALA A 138 19.69 12.67 9.13
C ALA A 138 18.27 13.22 8.85
N GLU A 139 17.67 12.86 7.70
CA GLU A 139 16.28 13.24 7.40
C GLU A 139 15.29 12.53 8.31
N LEU A 140 15.50 11.22 8.55
CA LEU A 140 14.66 10.42 9.45
C LEU A 140 14.71 10.95 10.88
N GLU A 141 15.91 11.26 11.40
CA GLU A 141 16.10 11.80 12.76
C GLU A 141 15.46 13.19 12.93
N ALA A 142 15.34 13.97 11.85
CA ALA A 142 14.78 15.31 11.89
C ALA A 142 13.25 15.36 11.71
N SER A 143 12.59 14.25 11.36
CA SER A 143 11.14 14.20 11.12
C SER A 143 10.36 13.82 12.38
N GLU A 144 9.46 14.73 12.79
CA GLU A 144 8.50 14.47 13.87
C GLU A 144 7.49 13.40 13.46
N GLU A 145 7.08 13.36 12.18
CA GLU A 145 6.15 12.37 11.64
C GLU A 145 6.73 10.96 11.69
N TYR A 146 8.02 10.80 11.35
CA TYR A 146 8.69 9.50 11.46
C TYR A 146 8.90 9.07 12.91
N ALA A 147 9.20 10.01 13.81
CA ALA A 147 9.29 9.71 15.25
C ALA A 147 7.93 9.22 15.79
N ALA A 148 6.84 9.90 15.47
CA ALA A 148 5.49 9.50 15.86
C ALA A 148 5.09 8.13 15.28
N LEU A 149 5.47 7.85 14.03
CA LEU A 149 5.28 6.55 13.40
C LEU A 149 5.97 5.43 14.19
N LEU A 150 7.22 5.64 14.62
CA LEU A 150 7.97 4.66 15.40
C LEU A 150 7.39 4.42 16.79
N ASP A 151 6.88 5.47 17.44
CA ASP A 151 6.24 5.35 18.75
C ASP A 151 4.93 4.55 18.63
N ARG A 152 4.07 4.88 17.66
CA ARG A 152 2.83 4.13 17.42
C ARG A 152 3.09 2.66 17.09
N LEU A 153 4.10 2.38 16.28
CA LEU A 153 4.51 1.02 15.94
C LEU A 153 5.00 0.24 17.17
N ARG A 154 5.69 0.90 18.10
CA ARG A 154 6.13 0.31 19.37
C ARG A 154 4.94 -0.05 20.25
N ASP A 155 3.97 0.85 20.37
CA ASP A 155 2.76 0.60 21.17
C ASP A 155 1.98 -0.61 20.64
N LEU A 156 1.78 -0.69 19.31
CA LEU A 156 1.09 -1.82 18.69
C LEU A 156 1.87 -3.15 18.81
N LYS A 157 3.20 -3.10 18.83
CA LYS A 157 4.03 -4.32 19.00
C LYS A 157 3.77 -5.01 20.34
N GLU A 158 3.30 -4.29 21.36
CA GLU A 158 2.93 -4.87 22.66
C GLU A 158 1.57 -5.57 22.62
N GLU A 159 0.71 -5.24 21.65
CA GLU A 159 -0.65 -5.76 21.50
C GLU A 159 -0.75 -6.91 20.47
N VAL A 160 0.17 -6.94 19.50
CA VAL A 160 0.17 -7.89 18.38
C VAL A 160 1.09 -9.09 18.67
N ASP A 161 0.61 -10.30 18.38
CA ASP A 161 1.47 -11.50 18.34
C ASP A 161 2.40 -11.44 17.13
N THR A 162 3.56 -10.80 17.31
CA THR A 162 4.55 -10.64 16.24
C THR A 162 5.21 -11.93 15.82
N ASP A 163 5.13 -13.01 16.61
CA ASP A 163 5.66 -14.32 16.20
C ASP A 163 4.72 -15.02 15.20
N ALA A 164 3.45 -14.58 15.12
CA ALA A 164 2.44 -15.10 14.20
C ALA A 164 2.36 -14.35 12.88
N VAL A 165 3.09 -13.24 12.73
CA VAL A 165 3.11 -12.41 11.51
C VAL A 165 4.53 -12.18 11.03
N ASP A 166 4.74 -12.11 9.71
CA ASP A 166 6.04 -11.84 9.11
C ASP A 166 6.13 -10.33 8.84
N PRO A 167 6.81 -9.53 9.69
CA PRO A 167 6.93 -8.11 9.45
C PRO A 167 7.77 -7.87 8.19
N PRO A 168 7.44 -6.87 7.36
CA PRO A 168 8.13 -6.63 6.09
C PRO A 168 9.63 -6.30 6.23
N VAL A 169 10.11 -5.94 7.42
CA VAL A 169 11.53 -5.72 7.76
C VAL A 169 11.78 -6.03 9.24
N ASP A 170 12.99 -6.46 9.61
CA ASP A 170 13.45 -6.51 11.01
C ASP A 170 13.39 -5.09 11.63
N ILE A 171 12.45 -4.88 12.57
CA ILE A 171 12.26 -3.63 13.33
C ILE A 171 12.82 -3.75 14.74
#